data_AF-L8GDH8-F1
#
_entry.id   AF-L8GDH8-F1
#
_cell.length_a   1.000
_cell.length_b   1.000
_cell.length_c   1.000
_cell.angle_alpha   90.00
_cell.angle_beta   90.00
_cell.angle_gamma   90.00
#
_symmetry.space_group_name_H-M   'P 1'
#
loop_
_entity.id
_entity.type
_entity.pdbx_description
1 polymer ?
#
loop_
_entity_poly.entity_id
_entity_poly.type
_entity_poly.pdbx_seq_one_letter_code
_entity_poly.pdbx_strand_id
1 'polypeptide(L)'
;MASKYWVGGGTNTNWFGGATTNWANTSGGAGNQSEPTTGDDVFFDASSGSGTSVCNTAISLRSLDCNGYTGTLTHNTLTITITGTNATAPSGFPLRLVSGMTYTKTSNGSSAFALAATTGTVGITTGTKELGGTTIGSAGTGATFILNDALTMNAGATLTHNAGIFDANDFNVSCGFFNSSNSNVREVIMGSGTWTITGVNATPWTMQTATNLTVTPETSTILLSAVPIGFRTIQLGGKTFY
;
A
#
# COMPACT_ATOMS: atom_id res chain seq x y z
N MET A 1 7.73 9.70 -18.50
CA MET A 1 6.56 9.41 -17.64
C MET A 1 5.34 9.52 -18.52
N ALA A 2 4.61 8.44 -18.72
CA ALA A 2 3.35 8.48 -19.46
C ALA A 2 2.17 8.23 -18.51
N SER A 3 1.03 8.80 -18.85
CA SER A 3 -0.24 8.51 -18.18
C SER A 3 -0.91 7.30 -18.83
N LYS A 4 -1.40 6.38 -18.01
CA LYS A 4 -2.05 5.13 -18.42
C LYS A 4 -3.42 5.03 -17.78
N TYR A 5 -4.45 5.22 -18.58
CA TYR A 5 -5.84 5.19 -18.14
C TYR A 5 -6.44 3.83 -18.43
N TRP A 6 -7.02 3.19 -17.42
CA TRP A 6 -7.85 2.01 -17.65
C TRP A 6 -9.11 2.44 -18.41
N VAL A 7 -9.45 1.73 -19.48
CA VAL A 7 -10.69 1.97 -20.24
C VAL A 7 -11.51 0.70 -20.43
N GLY A 8 -11.00 -0.48 -20.02
CA GLY A 8 -11.72 -1.75 -20.10
C GLY A 8 -12.23 -2.12 -21.50
N GLY A 9 -11.65 -1.50 -22.55
CA GLY A 9 -12.14 -1.58 -23.93
C GLY A 9 -11.73 -2.84 -24.71
N GLY A 10 -11.13 -3.83 -24.04
CA GLY A 10 -10.60 -5.05 -24.64
C GLY A 10 -11.48 -6.28 -24.49
N THR A 11 -10.97 -7.43 -24.97
CA THR A 11 -11.64 -8.75 -24.91
C THR A 11 -11.44 -9.48 -23.58
N ASN A 12 -10.68 -8.89 -22.65
CA ASN A 12 -10.40 -9.43 -21.33
C ASN A 12 -10.27 -8.29 -20.31
N THR A 13 -10.23 -8.62 -19.03
CA THR A 13 -10.15 -7.66 -17.92
C THR A 13 -8.75 -7.53 -17.31
N ASN A 14 -7.73 -8.15 -17.92
CA ASN A 14 -6.38 -8.13 -17.40
C ASN A 14 -5.67 -6.80 -17.71
N TRP A 15 -4.83 -6.35 -16.77
CA TRP A 15 -3.88 -5.26 -17.02
C TRP A 15 -2.91 -5.65 -18.14
N PHE A 16 -2.50 -6.94 -18.15
CA PHE A 16 -1.58 -7.52 -19.11
C PHE A 16 -2.28 -8.66 -19.87
N GLY A 17 -2.80 -8.35 -21.05
CA GLY A 17 -3.72 -9.20 -21.80
C GLY A 17 -3.07 -9.96 -22.97
N GLY A 18 -1.77 -9.81 -23.17
CA GLY A 18 -1.05 -10.34 -24.34
C GLY A 18 -1.27 -9.53 -25.63
N ALA A 19 -2.25 -8.63 -25.63
CA ALA A 19 -2.43 -7.56 -26.59
C ALA A 19 -2.84 -6.29 -25.83
N THR A 20 -2.21 -5.17 -26.18
CA THR A 20 -2.59 -3.83 -25.69
C THR A 20 -4.04 -3.61 -26.05
N THR A 21 -4.95 -3.65 -25.07
CA THR A 21 -6.38 -3.51 -25.33
C THR A 21 -7.09 -2.65 -24.29
N ASN A 22 -6.70 -2.75 -23.03
CA ASN A 22 -7.44 -2.13 -21.92
C ASN A 22 -6.92 -0.76 -21.46
N TRP A 23 -5.85 -0.25 -22.08
CA TRP A 23 -5.20 0.99 -21.67
C TRP A 23 -5.31 2.08 -22.74
N ALA A 24 -5.47 3.32 -22.28
CA ALA A 24 -5.47 4.55 -23.08
C ALA A 24 -4.40 5.53 -22.55
N ASN A 25 -3.96 6.47 -23.39
CA ASN A 25 -3.02 7.54 -22.98
C ASN A 25 -3.75 8.79 -22.42
N THR A 26 -5.08 8.81 -22.48
CA THR A 26 -5.95 9.89 -21.99
C THR A 26 -7.21 9.30 -21.35
N SER A 27 -7.84 10.05 -20.44
CA SER A 27 -9.10 9.66 -19.78
C SER A 27 -10.19 9.41 -20.83
N GLY A 28 -10.82 8.23 -20.78
CA GLY A 28 -11.88 7.82 -21.73
C GLY A 28 -11.42 7.68 -23.19
N GLY A 29 -10.11 7.76 -23.45
CA GLY A 29 -9.55 7.68 -24.79
C GLY A 29 -9.70 6.29 -25.42
N ALA A 30 -9.30 6.18 -26.68
CA ALA A 30 -9.26 4.89 -27.36
C ALA A 30 -8.31 3.92 -26.63
N GLY A 31 -8.76 2.67 -26.48
CA GLY A 31 -7.92 1.58 -25.98
C GLY A 31 -6.76 1.25 -26.91
N ASN A 32 -6.16 0.09 -26.69
CA ASN A 32 -5.01 -0.40 -27.44
C ASN A 32 -3.71 0.41 -27.31
N GLN A 33 -3.54 1.15 -26.22
CA GLN A 33 -2.26 1.77 -25.89
C GLN A 33 -1.38 0.81 -25.08
N SER A 34 -0.07 1.08 -25.06
CA SER A 34 0.89 0.23 -24.35
C SER A 34 0.50 0.03 -22.89
N GLU A 35 0.73 -1.19 -22.39
CA GLU A 35 0.53 -1.56 -20.99
C GLU A 35 1.45 -0.72 -20.08
N PRO A 36 1.10 -0.52 -18.79
CA PRO A 36 1.91 0.30 -17.88
C PRO A 36 3.26 -0.33 -17.54
N THR A 37 4.24 0.53 -17.27
CA THR A 37 5.61 0.17 -16.90
C THR A 37 6.14 0.99 -15.71
N THR A 38 7.37 0.71 -15.27
CA THR A 38 8.02 1.27 -14.05
C THR A 38 8.10 2.79 -13.94
N GLY A 39 7.82 3.56 -15.00
CA GLY A 39 7.83 5.03 -14.98
C GLY A 39 6.47 5.69 -15.19
N ASP A 40 5.39 4.90 -15.28
CA ASP A 40 4.08 5.38 -15.70
C ASP A 40 3.17 5.70 -14.51
N ASP A 41 2.28 6.67 -14.70
CA ASP A 41 1.18 6.95 -13.78
C ASP A 41 -0.05 6.20 -14.26
N VAL A 42 -0.60 5.35 -13.40
CA VAL A 42 -1.78 4.55 -13.68
C VAL A 42 -3.01 5.21 -13.07
N PHE A 43 -4.02 5.40 -13.91
CA PHE A 43 -5.27 6.05 -13.56
C PHE A 43 -6.45 5.11 -13.77
N PHE A 44 -7.31 5.05 -12.76
CA PHE A 44 -8.68 4.57 -12.87
C PHE A 44 -9.58 5.73 -12.48
N ASP A 45 -10.32 6.28 -13.42
CA ASP A 45 -11.16 7.46 -13.21
C ASP A 45 -12.63 7.20 -13.57
N ALA A 46 -13.44 8.26 -13.59
CA ALA A 46 -14.86 8.14 -13.93
C ALA A 46 -15.10 7.62 -15.36
N SER A 47 -14.13 7.79 -16.26
CA SER A 47 -14.17 7.29 -17.64
C SER A 47 -13.66 5.86 -17.77
N SER A 48 -13.14 5.26 -16.68
CA SER A 48 -12.65 3.87 -16.65
C SER A 48 -13.76 2.82 -16.59
N GLY A 49 -15.03 3.26 -16.57
CA GLY A 49 -16.20 2.39 -16.47
C GLY A 49 -16.37 1.78 -15.07
N SER A 50 -17.31 0.85 -14.95
CA SER A 50 -17.66 0.18 -13.68
C SER A 50 -17.35 -1.34 -13.69
N GLY A 51 -16.63 -1.81 -14.70
CA GLY A 51 -16.31 -3.23 -14.87
C GLY A 51 -15.23 -3.73 -13.90
N THR A 52 -14.81 -4.97 -14.09
CA THR A 52 -13.66 -5.54 -13.37
C THR A 52 -12.37 -5.27 -14.14
N SER A 53 -11.34 -4.87 -13.41
CA SER A 53 -9.95 -4.81 -13.86
C SER A 53 -9.11 -5.74 -13.00
N VAL A 54 -8.22 -6.53 -13.61
CA VAL A 54 -7.43 -7.56 -12.94
C VAL A 54 -5.96 -7.25 -13.11
N CYS A 55 -5.30 -6.84 -12.02
CA CYS A 55 -3.85 -6.79 -11.99
C CYS A 55 -3.34 -8.23 -11.90
N ASN A 56 -2.89 -8.77 -13.05
CA ASN A 56 -2.54 -10.18 -13.24
C ASN A 56 -1.04 -10.45 -13.34
N THR A 57 -0.20 -9.41 -13.28
CA THR A 57 1.27 -9.53 -13.31
C THR A 57 1.88 -8.54 -12.32
N ALA A 58 2.96 -8.96 -11.64
CA ALA A 58 3.70 -8.08 -10.75
C ALA A 58 4.23 -6.88 -11.53
N ILE A 59 4.06 -5.68 -10.99
CA ILE A 59 4.33 -4.45 -11.72
C ILE A 59 4.95 -3.42 -10.79
N SER A 60 5.90 -2.65 -11.32
CA SER A 60 6.31 -1.38 -10.72
C SER A 60 5.72 -0.25 -11.56
N LEU A 61 5.27 0.81 -10.90
CA LEU A 61 4.66 1.98 -11.51
C LEU A 61 4.95 3.21 -10.65
N ARG A 62 4.87 4.39 -11.25
CA ARG A 62 5.19 5.64 -10.55
C ARG A 62 4.09 6.01 -9.57
N SER A 63 2.84 5.96 -10.00
CA SER A 63 1.68 6.20 -9.13
C SER A 63 0.47 5.39 -9.56
N LEU A 64 -0.38 5.02 -8.59
CA LEU A 64 -1.70 4.46 -8.82
C LEU A 64 -2.75 5.39 -8.23
N ASP A 65 -3.63 5.91 -9.08
CA ASP A 65 -4.73 6.76 -8.66
C ASP A 65 -6.07 6.24 -9.18
N CYS A 66 -6.93 5.81 -8.26
CA CYS A 66 -8.27 5.33 -8.58
C CYS A 66 -9.38 6.40 -8.40
N ASN A 67 -9.02 7.69 -8.43
CA ASN A 67 -9.96 8.78 -8.21
C ASN A 67 -11.12 8.80 -9.24
N GLY A 68 -12.34 8.53 -8.76
CA GLY A 68 -13.56 8.55 -9.57
C GLY A 68 -13.94 7.19 -10.17
N TYR A 69 -13.10 6.17 -10.01
CA TYR A 69 -13.44 4.81 -10.43
C TYR A 69 -14.51 4.19 -9.52
N THR A 70 -15.48 3.51 -10.12
CA THR A 70 -16.57 2.82 -9.41
C THR A 70 -16.58 1.32 -9.65
N GLY A 71 -15.68 0.82 -10.49
CA GLY A 71 -15.57 -0.61 -10.80
C GLY A 71 -14.82 -1.41 -9.76
N THR A 72 -14.42 -2.62 -10.14
CA THR A 72 -13.63 -3.53 -9.31
C THR A 72 -12.18 -3.52 -9.75
N LEU A 73 -11.25 -3.34 -8.81
CA LEU A 73 -9.84 -3.70 -8.99
C LEU A 73 -9.57 -5.02 -8.27
N THR A 74 -9.35 -6.07 -9.05
CA THR A 74 -8.88 -7.37 -8.57
C THR A 74 -7.36 -7.38 -8.56
N HIS A 75 -6.78 -7.54 -7.37
CA HIS A 75 -5.36 -7.67 -7.14
C HIS A 75 -5.03 -9.14 -6.90
N ASN A 76 -4.42 -9.80 -7.90
CA ASN A 76 -3.99 -11.19 -7.77
C ASN A 76 -2.85 -11.34 -6.75
N THR A 77 -2.38 -12.57 -6.57
CA THR A 77 -1.26 -12.93 -5.67
C THR A 77 0.07 -12.45 -6.27
N LEU A 78 0.35 -11.15 -6.15
CA LEU A 78 1.52 -10.45 -6.68
C LEU A 78 1.78 -9.14 -5.95
N THR A 79 2.89 -8.46 -6.28
CA THR A 79 3.20 -7.14 -5.72
C THR A 79 3.01 -6.03 -6.76
N ILE A 80 2.27 -4.99 -6.38
CA ILE A 80 2.25 -3.68 -7.05
C ILE A 80 3.23 -2.76 -6.32
N THR A 81 4.28 -2.31 -7.01
CA THR A 81 5.31 -1.43 -6.44
C THR A 81 5.08 0.01 -6.89
N ILE A 82 4.97 0.93 -5.94
CA ILE A 82 4.83 2.37 -6.17
C ILE A 82 6.19 3.04 -5.94
N THR A 83 6.76 3.63 -6.99
CA THR A 83 8.10 4.24 -6.94
C THR A 83 8.08 5.77 -6.79
N GLY A 84 6.94 6.40 -7.08
CA GLY A 84 6.78 7.85 -7.04
C GLY A 84 6.43 8.40 -5.65
N THR A 85 6.38 9.73 -5.61
CA THR A 85 6.05 10.58 -4.47
C THR A 85 4.88 11.51 -4.81
N ASN A 86 4.36 12.24 -3.82
CA ASN A 86 3.36 13.30 -4.01
C ASN A 86 3.82 14.35 -5.01
N ALA A 87 5.11 14.71 -4.99
CA ALA A 87 5.68 15.70 -5.90
C ALA A 87 5.75 15.20 -7.36
N THR A 88 5.87 13.89 -7.56
CA THR A 88 5.95 13.31 -8.90
C THR A 88 4.60 12.84 -9.44
N ALA A 89 3.67 12.45 -8.56
CA ALA A 89 2.36 11.96 -8.95
C ALA A 89 1.49 13.13 -9.44
N PRO A 90 0.90 13.08 -10.65
CA PRO A 90 0.14 14.20 -11.21
C PRO A 90 -1.02 14.68 -10.33
N SER A 91 -1.61 13.77 -9.56
CA SER A 91 -2.73 14.07 -8.68
C SER A 91 -2.31 14.42 -7.25
N GLY A 92 -1.00 14.46 -6.95
CA GLY A 92 -0.44 14.73 -5.63
C GLY A 92 -0.37 13.50 -4.71
N PHE A 93 -0.85 12.33 -5.16
CA PHE A 93 -0.89 11.11 -4.34
C PHE A 93 -0.33 9.94 -5.16
N PRO A 94 0.78 9.33 -4.72
CA PRO A 94 1.39 8.21 -5.43
C PRO A 94 0.59 6.91 -5.26
N LEU A 95 -0.22 6.79 -4.21
CA LEU A 95 -1.21 5.73 -4.05
C LEU A 95 -2.53 6.32 -3.55
N ARG A 96 -3.60 6.12 -4.33
CA ARG A 96 -4.97 6.47 -3.92
C ARG A 96 -5.96 5.41 -4.34
N LEU A 97 -6.53 4.70 -3.37
CA LEU A 97 -7.78 3.98 -3.53
C LEU A 97 -8.92 4.81 -2.92
N VAL A 98 -10.12 4.72 -3.46
CA VAL A 98 -11.27 5.56 -3.09
C VAL A 98 -12.40 4.73 -2.48
N SER A 99 -13.29 5.36 -1.71
CA SER A 99 -14.44 4.68 -1.11
C SER A 99 -15.39 4.07 -2.16
N GLY A 100 -15.61 4.77 -3.28
CA GLY A 100 -16.58 4.41 -4.30
C GLY A 100 -16.26 3.20 -5.19
N MET A 101 -15.03 2.66 -5.15
CA MET A 101 -14.65 1.46 -5.91
C MET A 101 -14.78 0.18 -5.08
N THR A 102 -14.70 -0.98 -5.74
CA THR A 102 -14.46 -2.27 -5.08
C THR A 102 -12.99 -2.66 -5.22
N TYR A 103 -12.34 -3.03 -4.12
CA TYR A 103 -10.99 -3.59 -4.12
C TYR A 103 -11.03 -5.04 -3.65
N THR A 104 -10.61 -5.96 -4.51
CA THR A 104 -10.64 -7.40 -4.26
C THR A 104 -9.20 -7.93 -4.27
N LYS A 105 -8.69 -8.33 -3.11
CA LYS A 105 -7.43 -9.07 -2.99
C LYS A 105 -7.69 -10.57 -3.04
N THR A 106 -6.86 -11.32 -3.78
CA THR A 106 -6.95 -12.79 -3.81
C THR A 106 -6.15 -13.46 -2.69
N SER A 107 -5.26 -12.72 -2.04
CA SER A 107 -4.48 -13.18 -0.88
C SER A 107 -4.26 -12.04 0.12
N ASN A 108 -4.40 -12.35 1.41
CA ASN A 108 -4.16 -11.37 2.48
C ASN A 108 -2.68 -10.96 2.56
N GLY A 109 -1.75 -11.90 2.40
CA GLY A 109 -0.31 -11.62 2.51
C GLY A 109 0.35 -11.25 1.19
N SER A 110 -0.16 -11.77 0.07
CA SER A 110 0.57 -11.76 -1.20
C SER A 110 -0.06 -10.90 -2.29
N SER A 111 -1.29 -10.40 -2.14
CA SER A 111 -1.81 -9.31 -2.97
C SER A 111 -1.33 -7.99 -2.38
N ALA A 112 -0.05 -7.70 -2.63
CA ALA A 112 0.74 -6.80 -1.80
C ALA A 112 1.07 -5.47 -2.46
N PHE A 113 1.18 -4.41 -1.66
CA PHE A 113 1.75 -3.13 -2.09
C PHE A 113 3.17 -2.98 -1.56
N ALA A 114 4.07 -2.42 -2.37
CA ALA A 114 5.40 -2.01 -1.93
C ALA A 114 5.62 -0.53 -2.27
N LEU A 115 5.94 0.28 -1.28
CA LEU A 115 6.24 1.70 -1.45
C LEU A 115 7.75 1.88 -1.45
N ALA A 116 8.28 2.30 -2.61
CA ALA A 116 9.68 2.22 -2.98
C ALA A 116 10.31 3.60 -3.26
N ALA A 117 9.67 4.69 -2.85
CA ALA A 117 10.29 6.01 -2.96
C ALA A 117 11.55 6.08 -2.07
N THR A 118 12.58 6.77 -2.55
CA THR A 118 13.86 6.93 -1.83
C THR A 118 14.04 8.32 -1.23
N THR A 119 13.21 9.28 -1.64
CA THR A 119 13.19 10.67 -1.16
C THR A 119 11.75 11.22 -1.22
N GLY A 120 11.50 12.34 -0.55
CA GLY A 120 10.20 13.04 -0.60
C GLY A 120 9.09 12.34 0.18
N THR A 121 7.86 12.80 -0.04
CA THR A 121 6.68 12.30 0.70
C THR A 121 5.83 11.39 -0.19
N VAL A 122 5.36 10.28 0.38
CA VAL A 122 4.45 9.31 -0.23
C VAL A 122 3.18 9.26 0.60
N GLY A 123 2.13 9.90 0.11
CA GLY A 123 0.79 9.87 0.69
C GLY A 123 0.11 8.55 0.37
N ILE A 124 -0.41 7.91 1.40
CA ILE A 124 -1.10 6.62 1.33
C ILE A 124 -2.57 6.86 1.66
N THR A 125 -3.42 6.70 0.64
CA THR A 125 -4.87 6.72 0.82
C THR A 125 -5.44 5.36 0.44
N THR A 126 -6.11 4.72 1.40
CA THR A 126 -6.73 3.40 1.24
C THR A 126 -8.17 3.48 0.75
N GLY A 127 -8.85 4.61 0.93
CA GLY A 127 -10.26 4.77 0.57
C GLY A 127 -11.14 3.76 1.27
N THR A 128 -10.86 3.52 2.55
CA THR A 128 -11.50 2.53 3.43
C THR A 128 -11.36 1.07 2.96
N LYS A 129 -10.40 0.76 2.08
CA LYS A 129 -10.17 -0.61 1.59
C LYS A 129 -9.25 -1.39 2.51
N GLU A 130 -9.61 -2.65 2.75
CA GLU A 130 -8.75 -3.58 3.48
C GLU A 130 -7.62 -4.06 2.54
N LEU A 131 -6.40 -3.55 2.76
CA LEU A 131 -5.23 -3.89 1.95
C LEU A 131 -4.71 -5.30 2.28
N GLY A 132 -3.94 -5.85 1.34
CA GLY A 132 -3.09 -7.02 1.60
C GLY A 132 -1.75 -6.60 2.19
N GLY A 133 -0.79 -7.52 2.24
CA GLY A 133 0.57 -7.25 2.73
C GLY A 133 1.13 -5.95 2.17
N THR A 134 1.71 -5.12 3.01
CA THR A 134 2.18 -3.79 2.60
C THR A 134 3.59 -3.58 3.12
N THR A 135 4.51 -3.22 2.23
CA THR A 135 5.91 -2.93 2.55
C THR A 135 6.20 -1.45 2.36
N ILE A 136 6.66 -0.80 3.41
CA ILE A 136 7.06 0.60 3.46
C ILE A 136 8.58 0.69 3.35
N GLY A 137 9.08 1.57 2.47
CA GLY A 137 10.52 1.79 2.29
C GLY A 137 11.27 0.59 1.71
N SER A 138 10.79 0.05 0.59
CA SER A 138 11.42 -1.13 -0.03
C SER A 138 12.72 -0.84 -0.79
N ALA A 139 13.06 0.44 -1.05
CA ALA A 139 14.20 0.81 -1.91
C ALA A 139 15.16 1.87 -1.34
N GLY A 140 14.88 2.47 -0.18
CA GLY A 140 15.76 3.49 0.41
C GLY A 140 15.19 4.15 1.66
N THR A 141 16.01 4.94 2.35
CA THR A 141 15.74 5.48 3.69
C THR A 141 15.35 6.96 3.72
N GLY A 142 15.36 7.68 2.59
CA GLY A 142 15.18 9.14 2.56
C GLY A 142 13.74 9.62 2.36
N ALA A 143 12.77 8.71 2.22
CA ALA A 143 11.36 9.05 2.01
C ALA A 143 10.55 9.01 3.30
N THR A 144 9.50 9.84 3.33
CA THR A 144 8.44 9.81 4.33
C THR A 144 7.19 9.19 3.71
N PHE A 145 6.65 8.17 4.35
CA PHE A 145 5.44 7.47 3.96
C PHE A 145 4.35 7.82 4.97
N ILE A 146 3.38 8.63 4.54
CA ILE A 146 2.39 9.25 5.43
C ILE A 146 0.98 8.73 5.11
N LEU A 147 0.24 8.34 6.14
CA LEU A 147 -1.17 7.98 6.00
C LEU A 147 -2.05 9.24 5.81
N ASN A 148 -3.02 9.13 4.91
CA ASN A 148 -4.05 10.15 4.71
C ASN A 148 -5.44 9.67 5.16
N ASP A 149 -5.56 8.39 5.51
CA ASP A 149 -6.73 7.78 6.11
C ASP A 149 -6.32 6.57 6.97
N ALA A 150 -7.29 5.97 7.67
CA ALA A 150 -7.05 4.77 8.47
C ALA A 150 -6.62 3.58 7.62
N LEU A 151 -5.48 2.97 7.96
CA LEU A 151 -4.99 1.76 7.32
C LEU A 151 -5.67 0.53 7.94
N THR A 152 -6.31 -0.29 7.13
CA THR A 152 -6.89 -1.57 7.55
C THR A 152 -6.32 -2.71 6.72
N MET A 153 -5.87 -3.77 7.37
CA MET A 153 -5.36 -4.99 6.77
C MET A 153 -5.87 -6.21 7.53
N ASN A 154 -5.99 -7.35 6.85
CA ASN A 154 -6.47 -8.59 7.45
C ASN A 154 -5.43 -9.21 8.43
N ALA A 155 -5.88 -10.09 9.33
CA ALA A 155 -5.05 -10.86 10.26
C ALA A 155 -3.92 -11.69 9.60
N GLY A 156 -4.07 -12.06 8.32
CA GLY A 156 -3.03 -12.74 7.55
C GLY A 156 -2.03 -11.80 6.83
N ALA A 157 -2.19 -10.49 6.96
CA ALA A 157 -1.40 -9.49 6.25
C ALA A 157 -0.36 -8.84 7.16
N THR A 158 0.86 -8.66 6.65
CA THR A 158 1.96 -7.99 7.36
C THR A 158 2.16 -6.58 6.85
N LEU A 159 2.17 -5.60 7.75
CA LEU A 159 2.73 -4.28 7.52
C LEU A 159 4.22 -4.34 7.85
N THR A 160 5.05 -4.26 6.81
CA THR A 160 6.51 -4.30 6.95
C THR A 160 7.07 -2.90 6.76
N HIS A 161 7.88 -2.43 7.71
CA HIS A 161 8.62 -1.18 7.60
C HIS A 161 10.12 -1.45 7.49
N ASN A 162 10.64 -1.30 6.26
CA ASN A 162 12.01 -1.63 5.91
C ASN A 162 12.97 -0.44 5.97
N ALA A 163 12.53 0.77 5.68
CA ALA A 163 13.37 1.96 5.64
C ALA A 163 12.53 3.25 5.61
N GLY A 164 13.14 4.37 6.00
CA GLY A 164 12.53 5.69 5.93
C GLY A 164 11.65 6.02 7.12
N ILE A 165 10.76 6.99 6.95
CA ILE A 165 9.82 7.42 7.99
C ILE A 165 8.46 6.84 7.63
N PHE A 166 7.89 6.01 8.49
CA PHE A 166 6.46 5.68 8.44
C PHE A 166 5.72 6.56 9.45
N ASP A 167 4.85 7.41 8.94
CA ASP A 167 4.05 8.35 9.71
C ASP A 167 2.57 7.98 9.63
N ALA A 168 2.01 7.55 10.76
CA ALA A 168 0.59 7.20 10.85
C ALA A 168 -0.32 8.43 10.85
N ASN A 169 0.22 9.65 11.05
CA ASN A 169 -0.49 10.92 10.91
C ASN A 169 -1.84 10.92 11.64
N ASP A 170 -1.80 10.52 12.92
CA ASP A 170 -2.96 10.38 13.81
C ASP A 170 -4.02 9.34 13.43
N PHE A 171 -3.85 8.62 12.32
CA PHE A 171 -4.82 7.62 11.89
C PHE A 171 -4.66 6.28 12.60
N ASN A 172 -5.77 5.55 12.73
CA ASN A 172 -5.75 4.16 13.19
C ASN A 172 -5.00 3.28 12.19
N VAL A 173 -4.26 2.31 12.72
CA VAL A 173 -3.56 1.28 11.95
C VAL A 173 -4.07 -0.08 12.43
N SER A 174 -4.66 -0.86 11.53
CA SER A 174 -5.06 -2.24 11.82
C SER A 174 -4.32 -3.18 10.87
N CYS A 175 -3.58 -4.14 11.42
CA CYS A 175 -2.91 -5.16 10.62
C CYS A 175 -2.83 -6.51 11.32
N GLY A 176 -2.48 -7.56 10.58
CA GLY A 176 -2.18 -8.86 11.17
C GLY A 176 -0.86 -8.82 11.92
N PHE A 177 0.19 -8.38 11.24
CA PHE A 177 1.53 -8.32 11.81
C PHE A 177 2.15 -6.97 11.51
N PHE A 178 2.84 -6.40 12.50
CA PHE A 178 3.74 -5.28 12.31
C PHE A 178 5.18 -5.78 12.40
N ASN A 179 5.95 -5.60 11.32
CA ASN A 179 7.35 -5.99 11.26
C ASN A 179 8.23 -4.80 10.92
N SER A 180 9.10 -4.43 11.86
CA SER A 180 10.22 -3.54 11.63
C SER A 180 11.43 -4.09 12.39
N SER A 181 11.94 -5.24 11.97
CA SER A 181 13.12 -5.87 12.55
C SER A 181 14.24 -6.04 11.52
N ASN A 182 15.11 -5.03 11.40
CA ASN A 182 16.29 -5.01 10.51
C ASN A 182 17.30 -3.95 10.98
N SER A 183 18.28 -3.57 10.14
CA SER A 183 19.34 -2.59 10.51
C SER A 183 19.33 -1.30 9.69
N ASN A 184 18.33 -1.10 8.84
CA ASN A 184 18.19 0.12 8.05
C ASN A 184 17.77 1.30 8.92
N VAL A 185 18.03 2.52 8.45
CA VAL A 185 17.52 3.76 9.06
C VAL A 185 16.01 3.80 8.89
N ARG A 186 15.31 3.82 10.02
CA ARG A 186 13.85 3.72 10.13
C ARG A 186 13.34 4.62 11.24
N GLU A 187 12.23 5.28 10.99
CA GLU A 187 11.46 6.00 12.00
C GLU A 187 10.00 5.60 11.90
N VAL A 188 9.37 5.31 13.03
CA VAL A 188 7.94 5.05 13.12
C VAL A 188 7.31 6.14 13.99
N ILE A 189 6.49 6.99 13.40
CA ILE A 189 5.68 8.00 14.07
C ILE A 189 4.27 7.44 14.18
N MET A 190 3.82 7.21 15.41
CA MET A 190 2.60 6.42 15.65
C MET A 190 1.31 7.24 15.68
N GLY A 191 1.38 8.57 15.80
CA GLY A 191 0.18 9.40 15.91
C GLY A 191 -0.51 9.26 17.26
N SER A 192 -1.76 9.73 17.28
CA SER A 192 -2.73 9.52 18.36
C SER A 192 -3.68 8.35 18.12
N GLY A 193 -3.59 7.67 16.97
CA GLY A 193 -4.45 6.56 16.58
C GLY A 193 -4.23 5.26 17.38
N THR A 194 -5.20 4.35 17.27
CA THR A 194 -5.08 2.98 17.79
C THR A 194 -4.43 2.07 16.75
N TRP A 195 -3.34 1.42 17.16
CA TRP A 195 -2.65 0.37 16.43
C TRP A 195 -3.17 -1.00 16.87
N THR A 196 -4.10 -1.58 16.10
CA THR A 196 -4.73 -2.87 16.38
C THR A 196 -4.00 -3.98 15.64
N ILE A 197 -3.45 -4.96 16.38
CA ILE A 197 -2.67 -6.06 15.80
C ILE A 197 -3.36 -7.39 16.04
N THR A 198 -3.78 -8.02 14.93
CA THR A 198 -4.75 -9.13 14.90
C THR A 198 -4.15 -10.48 14.50
N GLY A 199 -2.82 -10.56 14.33
CA GLY A 199 -2.11 -11.70 13.75
C GLY A 199 -2.40 -13.03 14.40
N VAL A 200 -2.26 -14.10 13.61
CA VAL A 200 -2.54 -15.47 14.07
C VAL A 200 -1.30 -16.36 14.07
N ASN A 201 -1.15 -17.17 15.12
CA ASN A 201 -0.12 -18.22 15.23
C ASN A 201 1.35 -17.75 15.07
N ALA A 202 1.65 -16.47 15.27
CA ALA A 202 3.00 -15.91 15.21
C ALA A 202 3.09 -14.61 16.02
N THR A 203 4.31 -14.14 16.30
CA THR A 203 4.55 -12.89 17.02
C THR A 203 3.97 -11.69 16.22
N PRO A 204 2.97 -10.98 16.76
CA PRO A 204 2.21 -9.94 16.06
C PRO A 204 3.02 -8.66 15.84
N TRP A 205 3.96 -8.35 16.74
CA TRP A 205 4.77 -7.14 16.66
C TRP A 205 6.25 -7.47 16.83
N THR A 206 7.01 -7.27 15.75
CA THR A 206 8.42 -7.65 15.67
C THR A 206 9.29 -6.44 15.34
N MET A 207 10.02 -5.96 16.34
CA MET A 207 11.11 -4.97 16.23
C MET A 207 12.37 -5.49 16.93
N GLN A 208 12.63 -6.80 16.89
CA GLN A 208 13.72 -7.43 17.63
C GLN A 208 15.09 -6.82 17.27
N THR A 209 15.38 -6.66 15.97
CA THR A 209 16.54 -5.91 15.50
C THR A 209 16.14 -4.43 15.36
N ALA A 210 16.46 -3.65 16.38
CA ALA A 210 16.12 -2.23 16.48
C ALA A 210 17.29 -1.28 16.15
N THR A 211 18.32 -1.79 15.47
CA THR A 211 19.42 -0.96 14.96
C THR A 211 18.87 0.09 14.00
N ASN A 212 19.32 1.34 14.18
CA ASN A 212 18.89 2.51 13.41
C ASN A 212 17.36 2.74 13.38
N LEU A 213 16.65 2.25 14.40
CA LEU A 213 15.22 2.47 14.58
C LEU A 213 14.96 3.59 15.59
N THR A 214 14.17 4.58 15.18
CA THR A 214 13.51 5.56 16.05
C THR A 214 12.02 5.23 16.12
N VAL A 215 11.44 5.32 17.32
CA VAL A 215 9.99 5.18 17.51
C VAL A 215 9.51 6.43 18.26
N THR A 216 8.49 7.07 17.71
CA THR A 216 7.84 8.26 18.26
C THR A 216 6.37 7.90 18.54
N PRO A 217 6.04 7.44 19.76
CA PRO A 217 4.70 6.91 20.07
C PRO A 217 3.60 7.97 20.14
N GLU A 218 3.94 9.22 20.43
CA GLU A 218 3.01 10.33 20.70
C GLU A 218 1.94 9.96 21.74
N THR A 219 0.66 9.90 21.37
CA THR A 219 -0.42 9.45 22.28
C THR A 219 -1.11 8.20 21.77
N SER A 220 -0.44 7.42 20.91
CA SER A 220 -1.00 6.22 20.31
C SER A 220 -1.34 5.14 21.35
N THR A 221 -2.22 4.23 20.97
CA THR A 221 -2.54 3.03 21.75
C THR A 221 -2.23 1.79 20.94
N ILE A 222 -1.50 0.82 21.51
CA ILE A 222 -1.35 -0.50 20.91
C ILE A 222 -2.38 -1.46 21.50
N LEU A 223 -3.25 -2.00 20.65
CA LEU A 223 -4.21 -3.04 21.00
C LEU A 223 -3.80 -4.39 20.38
N LEU A 224 -3.31 -5.31 21.20
CA LEU A 224 -3.02 -6.69 20.77
C LEU A 224 -4.27 -7.57 20.88
N SER A 225 -4.82 -7.95 19.74
CA SER A 225 -5.95 -8.87 19.63
C SER A 225 -5.58 -10.21 18.96
N ALA A 226 -4.28 -10.46 18.77
CA ALA A 226 -3.73 -11.70 18.20
C ALA A 226 -4.26 -12.99 18.85
N VAL A 227 -4.35 -14.05 18.03
CA VAL A 227 -4.93 -15.36 18.39
C VAL A 227 -4.02 -16.52 17.96
N PRO A 228 -3.81 -17.57 18.77
CA PRO A 228 -4.26 -17.70 20.16
C PRO A 228 -3.53 -16.72 21.09
N ILE A 229 -4.09 -16.53 22.30
CA ILE A 229 -3.61 -15.56 23.31
C ILE A 229 -2.11 -15.72 23.61
N GLY A 230 -1.56 -16.94 23.50
CA GLY A 230 -0.14 -17.21 23.71
C GLY A 230 0.82 -16.50 22.75
N PHE A 231 0.32 -15.94 21.64
CA PHE A 231 1.11 -15.13 20.73
C PHE A 231 0.98 -13.63 20.97
N ARG A 232 0.27 -13.15 22.00
CA ARG A 232 0.17 -11.72 22.33
C ARG A 232 1.47 -11.20 22.94
N THR A 233 2.51 -11.19 22.12
CA THR A 233 3.88 -10.82 22.47
C THR A 233 4.31 -9.67 21.57
N ILE A 234 4.97 -8.69 22.18
CA ILE A 234 5.61 -7.58 21.47
C ILE A 234 7.12 -7.74 21.65
N GLN A 235 7.87 -7.73 20.55
CA GLN A 235 9.33 -7.68 20.57
C GLN A 235 9.77 -6.25 20.23
N LEU A 236 10.37 -5.57 21.22
CA LEU A 236 10.72 -4.14 21.09
C LEU A 236 12.20 -3.87 20.82
N GLY A 237 13.06 -4.89 20.85
CA GLY A 237 14.50 -4.72 20.62
C GLY A 237 15.16 -3.71 21.57
N GLY A 238 14.65 -3.58 22.80
CA GLY A 238 15.12 -2.62 23.80
C GLY A 238 14.55 -1.20 23.66
N LYS A 239 13.62 -0.94 22.73
CA LYS A 239 12.89 0.34 22.64
C LYS A 239 11.80 0.43 23.72
N THR A 240 11.50 1.65 24.14
CA THR A 240 10.44 1.94 25.12
C THR A 240 9.35 2.78 24.45
N PHE A 241 8.11 2.50 24.81
CA PHE A 241 6.91 3.17 24.34
C PHE A 241 6.32 3.81 25.61
N TYR A 242 6.24 5.14 25.67
CA TYR A 242 5.71 5.90 26.81
C TYR A 242 4.35 6.50 26.44
#